data_AF-A0A8B7BRC8-F1
#
_entry.id   AF-A0A8B7BRC8-F1
#
_cell.length_a   1.000
_cell.length_b   1.000
_cell.length_c   1.000
_cell.angle_alpha   90.00
_cell.angle_beta   90.00
_cell.angle_gamma   90.00
#
_symmetry.space_group_name_H-M   'P 1'
#
loop_
_entity.id
_entity.type
_entity.pdbx_description
1 polymer ?
#
loop_
_entity_poly.entity_id
_entity_poly.type
_entity_poly.pdbx_seq_one_letter_code
_entity_poly.pdbx_strand_id
1 'polypeptide(L)'
;MEGGESEAVFAAFNLNPQRFINEVLNAVDDMLDGAFDFFLQQATVITGGGTERTEELARGVSSLRHLTQAVLDKRMAIWEKYCLRHCFAVPEGFVLPKAKESSGDSLSIQKGLSDPELDAQLESLRENLAAAGKKSAELHEEMTLLEKQSTLSCSYDASVADALQLFEENPVHDMFQEIGKTALELHHKMVQVKMKRWEDMEQARVAKIHNSSREQPMLHDTGISARLEDIEEVLSILRSK
;
A
#
# COMPACT_ATOMS: atom_id res chain seq x y z
N MET A 1 -1.44 40.69 18.64
CA MET A 1 -2.50 41.68 18.89
C MET A 1 -3.61 40.88 19.53
N GLU A 2 -3.58 40.75 20.85
CA GLU A 2 -4.59 40.05 21.64
C GLU A 2 -5.11 41.09 22.64
N GLY A 3 -6.43 41.26 22.73
CA GLY A 3 -7.05 42.11 23.75
C GLY A 3 -7.49 43.51 23.32
N GLY A 4 -7.88 43.70 22.05
CA GLY A 4 -8.45 44.97 21.59
C GLY A 4 -9.96 45.09 21.90
N GLU A 5 -10.48 46.31 22.05
CA GLU A 5 -11.93 46.58 22.25
C GLU A 5 -12.80 45.93 21.17
N SER A 6 -12.28 45.78 19.95
CA SER A 6 -12.94 45.09 18.84
C SER A 6 -13.18 43.60 19.12
N GLU A 7 -12.23 42.93 19.75
CA GLU A 7 -12.30 41.49 20.04
C GLU A 7 -13.42 41.18 21.03
N ALA A 8 -13.60 42.02 22.05
CA ALA A 8 -14.69 41.89 23.02
C ALA A 8 -16.07 42.06 22.37
N VAL A 9 -16.19 42.95 21.38
CA VAL A 9 -17.44 43.13 20.61
C VAL A 9 -17.74 41.89 19.78
N PHE A 10 -16.77 41.35 19.04
CA PHE A 10 -16.99 40.13 18.25
C PHE A 10 -17.30 38.91 19.13
N ALA A 11 -16.62 38.77 20.27
CA ALA A 11 -16.88 37.72 21.24
C ALA A 11 -18.31 37.77 21.81
N ALA A 12 -18.87 38.98 22.01
CA ALA A 12 -20.26 39.14 22.46
C ALA A 12 -21.29 38.61 21.45
N PHE A 13 -20.93 38.50 20.17
CA PHE A 13 -21.74 37.90 19.12
C PHE A 13 -21.30 36.46 18.77
N ASN A 14 -20.45 35.84 19.59
CA ASN A 14 -19.82 34.54 19.31
C ASN A 14 -19.08 34.50 17.94
N LEU A 15 -18.57 35.63 17.49
CA LEU A 15 -17.78 35.73 16.27
C LEU A 15 -16.29 35.65 16.59
N ASN A 16 -15.56 34.90 15.77
CA ASN A 16 -14.11 34.82 15.84
C ASN A 16 -13.50 35.18 14.47
N PRO A 17 -13.13 36.45 14.26
CA PRO A 17 -12.50 36.91 13.02
C PRO A 17 -11.23 36.16 12.65
N GLN A 18 -10.36 35.82 13.62
CA GLN A 18 -9.13 35.09 13.34
C GLN A 18 -9.43 33.67 12.83
N ARG A 19 -10.44 33.00 13.40
CA ARG A 19 -10.87 31.68 12.92
C ARG A 19 -11.34 31.75 11.47
N PHE A 20 -12.15 32.74 11.13
CA PHE A 20 -12.59 32.94 9.74
C PHE A 20 -11.42 33.17 8.78
N ILE A 21 -10.48 34.05 9.15
CA ILE A 21 -9.29 34.33 8.34
C ILE A 21 -8.48 33.05 8.11
N ASN A 22 -8.22 32.28 9.17
CA ASN A 22 -7.47 31.03 9.08
C ASN A 22 -8.18 30.00 8.17
N GLU A 23 -9.51 29.93 8.22
CA GLU A 23 -10.29 29.03 7.35
C GLU A 23 -10.16 29.42 5.87
N VAL A 24 -10.18 30.73 5.56
CA VAL A 24 -9.94 31.22 4.20
C VAL A 24 -8.51 30.94 3.74
N LEU A 25 -7.52 31.13 4.62
CA LEU A 25 -6.11 30.81 4.31
C LEU A 25 -5.95 29.33 3.96
N ASN A 26 -6.47 28.45 4.81
CA ASN A 26 -6.40 27.01 4.58
C ASN A 26 -7.13 26.60 3.29
N ALA A 27 -8.31 27.16 3.02
CA ALA A 27 -9.05 26.85 1.79
C ALA A 27 -8.30 27.26 0.51
N VAL A 28 -7.52 28.35 0.58
CA VAL A 28 -6.67 28.81 -0.52
C VAL A 28 -5.48 27.86 -0.71
N ASP A 29 -4.84 27.42 0.38
CA ASP A 29 -3.75 26.45 0.32
C ASP A 29 -4.22 25.09 -0.21
N ASP A 30 -5.36 24.58 0.28
CA ASP A 30 -5.95 23.32 -0.18
C ASP A 30 -6.29 23.37 -1.69
N MET A 31 -6.78 24.51 -2.18
CA MET A 31 -7.07 24.72 -3.60
C MET A 31 -5.80 24.73 -4.44
N LEU A 32 -4.74 25.38 -3.95
CA LEU A 32 -3.46 25.43 -4.62
C LEU A 32 -2.84 24.04 -4.74
N ASP A 33 -2.84 23.29 -3.64
CA ASP A 33 -2.32 21.92 -3.59
C ASP A 33 -3.11 20.99 -4.52
N GLY A 34 -4.44 21.01 -4.44
CA GLY A 34 -5.28 20.22 -5.33
C GLY A 34 -5.07 20.53 -6.82
N ALA A 35 -4.84 21.79 -7.19
CA ALA A 35 -4.56 22.17 -8.57
C ALA A 35 -3.20 21.65 -9.06
N PHE A 36 -2.16 21.74 -8.23
CA PHE A 36 -0.83 21.28 -8.61
C PHE A 36 -0.70 19.76 -8.61
N ASP A 37 -1.38 19.06 -7.71
CA ASP A 37 -1.50 17.60 -7.73
C ASP A 37 -2.18 17.12 -9.01
N PHE A 38 -3.25 17.80 -9.45
CA PHE A 38 -3.88 17.54 -10.74
C PHE A 38 -2.90 17.72 -11.91
N PHE A 39 -2.10 18.78 -11.93
CA PHE A 39 -1.11 18.99 -12.99
C PHE A 39 -0.02 17.91 -13.01
N LEU A 40 0.43 17.44 -11.84
CA LEU A 40 1.39 16.34 -11.75
C LEU A 40 0.80 15.01 -12.26
N GLN A 41 -0.46 14.73 -11.94
CA GLN A 41 -1.16 13.57 -12.49
C GLN A 41 -1.28 13.65 -14.01
N GLN A 42 -1.68 14.82 -14.54
CA GLN A 42 -1.81 15.04 -15.98
C GLN A 42 -0.47 15.02 -16.73
N ALA A 43 0.62 15.43 -16.10
CA ALA A 43 1.95 15.34 -16.69
C ALA A 43 2.28 13.91 -17.12
N THR A 44 1.97 12.93 -16.27
CA THR A 44 2.18 11.49 -16.54
C THR A 44 1.36 11.00 -17.73
N VAL A 45 0.13 11.51 -17.88
CA VAL A 45 -0.77 11.16 -19.00
C VAL A 45 -0.24 11.75 -20.31
N ILE A 46 0.19 13.01 -20.30
CA ILE A 46 0.62 13.74 -21.51
C ILE A 46 1.93 13.18 -22.07
N THR A 47 2.85 12.75 -21.22
CA THR A 47 4.16 12.23 -21.63
C THR A 47 4.13 10.76 -22.07
N GLY A 48 2.98 10.10 -21.96
CA GLY A 48 2.81 8.70 -22.39
C GLY A 48 3.69 7.71 -21.62
N GLY A 49 4.09 8.06 -20.38
CA GLY A 49 4.92 7.20 -19.53
C GLY A 49 6.42 7.23 -19.84
N GLY A 50 6.90 8.12 -20.72
CA GLY A 50 8.35 8.34 -20.90
C GLY A 50 8.95 8.93 -19.62
N THR A 51 9.79 8.17 -18.93
CA THR A 51 10.34 8.52 -17.60
C THR A 51 11.04 9.87 -17.57
N GLU A 52 11.99 10.11 -18.48
CA GLU A 52 12.77 11.35 -18.52
C GLU A 52 11.88 12.60 -18.73
N ARG A 53 10.98 12.56 -19.72
CA ARG A 53 10.10 13.68 -20.04
C ARG A 53 9.06 13.95 -18.97
N THR A 54 8.60 12.90 -18.28
CA THR A 54 7.68 13.01 -17.14
C THR A 54 8.36 13.67 -15.96
N GLU A 55 9.61 13.27 -15.66
CA GLU A 55 10.41 13.85 -14.58
C GLU A 55 10.76 15.32 -14.83
N GLU A 56 11.13 15.68 -16.05
CA GLU A 56 11.39 17.09 -16.41
C GLU A 56 10.14 17.95 -16.27
N LEU A 57 8.99 17.47 -16.76
CA LEU A 57 7.73 18.19 -16.66
C LEU A 57 7.28 18.30 -15.19
N ALA A 58 7.39 17.23 -14.40
CA ALA A 58 7.08 17.25 -12.97
C ALA A 58 7.96 18.27 -12.24
N ARG A 59 9.26 18.33 -12.53
CA ARG A 59 10.19 19.33 -11.97
C ARG A 59 9.78 20.76 -12.31
N GLY A 60 9.33 20.99 -13.54
CA GLY A 60 8.78 22.29 -13.97
C GLY A 60 7.51 22.67 -13.20
N VAL A 61 6.58 21.73 -13.06
CA VAL A 61 5.34 21.93 -12.28
C VAL A 61 5.64 22.22 -10.81
N SER A 62 6.56 21.48 -10.18
CA SER A 62 6.99 21.75 -8.81
C SER A 62 7.63 23.14 -8.65
N SER A 63 8.45 23.56 -9.63
CA SER A 63 9.06 24.89 -9.62
C SER A 63 8.00 26.00 -9.70
N LEU A 64 6.96 25.81 -10.54
CA LEU A 64 5.82 26.72 -10.63
C LEU A 64 4.98 26.72 -9.34
N ARG A 65 4.80 25.56 -8.70
CA ARG A 65 4.13 25.48 -7.39
C ARG A 65 4.86 26.33 -6.35
N HIS A 66 6.17 26.16 -6.21
CA HIS A 66 6.97 26.93 -5.27
C HIS A 66 6.91 28.45 -5.52
N LEU A 67 6.99 28.86 -6.80
CA LEU A 67 6.86 30.28 -7.15
C LEU A 67 5.49 30.83 -6.81
N THR A 68 4.44 30.08 -7.13
CA THR A 68 3.05 30.48 -6.88
C THR A 68 2.78 30.58 -5.38
N GLN A 69 3.20 29.57 -4.61
CA GLN A 69 3.11 29.57 -3.14
C GLN A 69 3.80 30.81 -2.55
N ALA A 70 5.04 31.07 -2.93
CA ALA A 70 5.80 32.20 -2.37
C ALA A 70 5.11 33.57 -2.64
N VAL A 71 4.50 33.72 -3.83
CA VAL A 71 3.74 34.93 -4.15
C VAL A 71 2.43 34.98 -3.37
N LEU A 72 1.74 33.84 -3.24
CA LEU A 72 0.46 33.73 -2.56
C LEU A 72 0.61 33.97 -1.06
N ASP A 73 1.58 33.34 -0.40
CA ASP A 73 1.92 33.54 1.02
C ASP A 73 2.09 35.02 1.34
N LYS A 74 2.87 35.72 0.51
CA LYS A 74 3.10 37.16 0.69
C LYS A 74 1.82 37.97 0.55
N ARG A 75 0.98 37.66 -0.43
CA ARG A 75 -0.29 38.37 -0.66
C ARG A 75 -1.30 38.07 0.44
N MET A 76 -1.42 36.81 0.85
CA MET A 76 -2.32 36.35 1.89
C MET A 76 -1.92 36.91 3.26
N ALA A 77 -0.62 37.03 3.56
CA ALA A 77 -0.15 37.69 4.78
C ALA A 77 -0.48 39.20 4.82
N ILE A 78 -0.48 39.87 3.67
CA ILE A 78 -0.92 41.28 3.58
C ILE A 78 -2.43 41.38 3.73
N TRP A 79 -3.17 40.46 3.09
CA TRP A 79 -4.63 40.38 3.17
C TRP A 79 -5.11 40.13 4.60
N GLU A 80 -4.51 39.17 5.31
CA GLU A 80 -4.81 38.89 6.73
C GLU A 80 -4.64 40.16 7.58
N LYS A 81 -3.49 40.83 7.44
CA LYS A 81 -3.22 42.08 8.16
C LYS A 81 -4.24 43.17 7.83
N TYR A 82 -4.66 43.26 6.57
CA TYR A 82 -5.67 44.21 6.15
C TYR A 82 -7.03 43.88 6.78
N CYS A 83 -7.44 42.61 6.78
CA CYS A 83 -8.68 42.16 7.38
C CYS A 83 -8.74 42.47 8.88
N LEU A 84 -7.69 42.14 9.62
CA LEU A 84 -7.62 42.41 11.06
C LEU A 84 -7.62 43.91 11.39
N ARG A 85 -7.04 44.74 10.53
CA ARG A 85 -6.94 46.19 10.77
C ARG A 85 -8.16 46.98 10.32
N HIS A 86 -8.88 46.50 9.30
CA HIS A 86 -9.89 47.32 8.62
C HIS A 86 -11.24 46.63 8.44
N CYS A 87 -11.28 45.32 8.22
CA CYS A 87 -12.55 44.59 8.08
C CYS A 87 -13.13 44.21 9.44
N PHE A 88 -12.26 43.76 10.34
CA PHE A 88 -12.61 43.30 11.69
C PHE A 88 -12.08 44.25 12.76
N ALA A 89 -12.16 45.56 12.46
CA ALA A 89 -11.87 46.61 13.42
C ALA A 89 -13.17 47.34 13.75
N VAL A 90 -13.43 47.48 15.04
CA VAL A 90 -14.56 48.26 15.54
C VAL A 90 -14.15 49.74 15.58
N PRO A 91 -14.96 50.65 15.00
CA PRO A 91 -14.65 52.08 15.02
C PRO A 91 -14.48 52.63 16.44
N GLU A 92 -13.56 53.58 16.60
CA GLU A 92 -13.35 54.27 17.87
C GLU A 92 -14.65 54.94 18.33
N GLY A 93 -15.00 54.76 19.61
CA GLY A 93 -16.23 55.28 20.19
C GLY A 93 -17.46 54.39 19.99
N PHE A 94 -17.32 53.23 19.34
CA PHE A 94 -18.38 52.22 19.36
C PHE A 94 -18.55 51.67 20.78
N VAL A 95 -19.72 51.88 21.34
CA VAL A 95 -20.09 51.29 22.62
C VAL A 95 -21.05 50.15 22.31
N LEU A 96 -20.64 48.92 22.64
CA LEU A 96 -21.54 47.79 22.60
C LEU A 96 -22.77 48.16 23.45
N PRO A 97 -23.99 48.15 22.89
CA PRO A 97 -25.18 48.38 23.69
C PRO A 97 -25.12 47.38 24.84
N LYS A 98 -24.90 47.87 26.07
CA LYS A 98 -24.99 47.01 27.25
C LYS A 98 -26.31 46.29 27.10
N ALA A 99 -26.29 44.95 27.19
CA ALA A 99 -27.51 44.18 27.30
C ALA A 99 -28.31 44.84 28.42
N LYS A 100 -29.25 45.70 28.05
CA LYS A 100 -30.10 46.37 29.02
C LYS A 100 -30.87 45.21 29.61
N GLU A 101 -30.59 44.90 30.86
CA GLU A 101 -31.69 44.56 31.76
C GLU A 101 -32.80 45.54 31.42
N SER A 102 -33.83 44.98 30.80
CA SER A 102 -34.93 45.66 30.13
C SER A 102 -35.27 46.97 30.82
N SER A 103 -34.85 48.10 30.24
CA SER A 103 -35.30 49.42 30.64
C SER A 103 -36.70 49.63 30.09
N GLY A 104 -37.65 48.93 30.70
CA GLY A 104 -38.98 49.38 31.07
C GLY A 104 -40.01 49.79 30.01
N ASP A 105 -39.66 50.12 28.77
CA ASP A 105 -40.63 50.90 27.97
C ASP A 105 -40.61 50.73 26.43
N SER A 106 -40.05 49.65 25.88
CA SER A 106 -40.20 49.43 24.42
C SER A 106 -40.41 48.00 23.90
N LEU A 107 -40.57 46.99 24.75
CA LEU A 107 -40.96 45.64 24.29
C LEU A 107 -41.87 44.98 25.31
N SER A 108 -43.17 45.18 25.15
CA SER A 108 -44.24 44.42 25.82
C SER A 108 -44.29 42.93 25.39
N ILE A 109 -43.17 42.35 24.94
CA ILE A 109 -43.03 40.95 24.49
C ILE A 109 -42.12 40.18 25.47
N GLN A 110 -42.28 40.38 26.78
CA GLN A 110 -41.45 39.71 27.79
C GLN A 110 -42.25 38.95 28.85
N LYS A 111 -43.53 38.65 28.62
CA LYS A 111 -44.33 37.84 29.56
C LYS A 111 -45.01 36.65 28.89
N GLY A 112 -44.21 35.87 28.15
CA GLY A 112 -44.66 34.61 27.53
C GLY A 112 -43.56 33.76 26.86
N LEU A 113 -42.27 33.97 27.17
CA LEU A 113 -41.14 33.39 26.43
C LEU A 113 -40.62 32.05 27.00
N SER A 114 -41.50 31.22 27.55
CA SER A 114 -41.23 29.78 27.56
C SER A 114 -41.94 29.26 26.33
N ASP A 115 -41.22 29.18 25.21
CA ASP A 115 -41.72 28.55 24.00
C ASP A 115 -41.43 27.05 24.13
N PRO A 116 -42.39 26.23 24.59
CA PRO A 116 -42.16 24.81 24.83
C PRO A 116 -41.78 24.06 23.56
N GLU A 117 -42.14 24.59 22.38
CA GLU A 117 -41.78 24.02 21.10
C GLU A 117 -40.30 24.23 20.80
N LEU A 118 -39.78 25.45 21.06
CA LEU A 118 -38.34 25.72 20.92
C LEU A 118 -37.51 24.89 21.90
N ASP A 119 -37.98 24.75 23.14
CA ASP A 119 -37.32 23.92 24.15
C ASP A 119 -37.32 22.43 23.75
N ALA A 120 -38.42 21.92 23.19
CA ALA A 120 -38.50 20.56 22.67
C ALA A 120 -37.57 20.34 21.47
N GLN A 121 -37.46 21.31 20.56
CA GLN A 121 -36.52 21.25 19.43
C GLN A 121 -35.06 21.28 19.89
N LEU A 122 -34.72 22.11 20.88
CA LEU A 122 -33.39 22.12 21.47
C LEU A 122 -33.04 20.79 22.13
N GLU A 123 -33.98 20.19 22.85
CA GLU A 123 -33.77 18.88 23.47
C GLU A 123 -33.60 17.78 22.41
N SER A 124 -34.42 17.80 21.36
CA SER A 124 -34.26 16.90 20.22
C SER A 124 -32.90 17.06 19.53
N LEU A 125 -32.41 18.29 19.35
CA LEU A 125 -31.08 18.53 18.77
C LEU A 125 -29.95 18.06 19.69
N ARG A 126 -30.09 18.22 21.01
CA ARG A 126 -29.12 17.69 21.98
C ARG A 126 -29.08 16.16 21.96
N GLU A 127 -30.23 15.52 21.91
CA GLU A 127 -30.33 14.07 21.80
C GLU A 127 -29.70 13.58 20.49
N ASN A 128 -30.00 14.24 19.36
CA ASN A 128 -29.39 13.94 18.06
C ASN A 128 -27.87 14.14 18.07
N LEU A 129 -27.37 15.19 18.72
CA LEU A 129 -25.93 15.43 18.85
C LEU A 129 -25.26 14.34 19.69
N ALA A 130 -25.89 13.92 20.79
CA ALA A 130 -25.39 12.83 21.63
C ALA A 130 -25.37 11.49 20.87
N ALA A 131 -26.44 11.19 20.12
CA ALA A 131 -26.53 9.99 19.28
C ALA A 131 -25.48 10.00 18.16
N ALA A 132 -25.31 11.13 17.47
CA ALA A 132 -24.27 11.31 16.45
C ALA A 132 -22.86 11.18 17.03
N GLY A 133 -22.61 11.74 18.22
CA GLY A 133 -21.35 11.61 18.94
C GLY A 133 -21.03 10.15 19.29
N LYS A 134 -22.00 9.40 19.79
CA LYS A 134 -21.84 7.95 20.05
C LYS A 134 -21.51 7.19 18.77
N LYS A 135 -22.27 7.41 17.70
CA LYS A 135 -22.03 6.76 16.41
C LYS A 135 -20.66 7.11 15.82
N SER A 136 -20.21 8.36 15.99
CA SER A 136 -18.88 8.80 15.56
C SER A 136 -17.77 8.09 16.35
N ALA A 137 -17.96 7.86 17.65
CA ALA A 137 -17.00 7.14 18.49
C ALA A 137 -16.92 5.65 18.08
N GLU A 138 -18.07 5.01 17.85
CA GLU A 138 -18.15 3.62 17.36
C GLU A 138 -17.46 3.48 16.00
N LEU A 139 -17.73 4.39 15.05
CA LEU A 139 -17.09 4.38 13.74
C LEU A 139 -15.57 4.60 13.82
N HIS A 140 -15.11 5.47 14.72
CA HIS A 140 -13.68 5.68 14.93
C HIS A 140 -13.01 4.43 15.50
N GLU A 141 -13.65 3.74 16.44
CA GLU A 141 -13.16 2.45 16.96
C GLU A 141 -13.05 1.42 15.83
N GLU A 142 -14.09 1.29 14.98
CA GLU A 142 -14.07 0.39 13.83
C GLU A 142 -12.93 0.73 12.85
N MET A 143 -12.75 2.01 12.53
CA MET A 143 -11.65 2.47 11.68
C MET A 143 -10.29 2.06 12.26
N THR A 144 -10.06 2.25 13.57
CA THR A 144 -8.79 1.86 14.20
C THR A 144 -8.58 0.34 14.23
N LEU A 145 -9.66 -0.45 14.31
CA LEU A 145 -9.58 -1.92 14.21
C LEU A 145 -9.22 -2.36 12.80
N LEU A 146 -9.85 -1.75 11.78
CA LEU A 146 -9.57 -2.03 10.38
C LEU A 146 -8.14 -1.64 10.00
N GLU A 147 -7.62 -0.51 10.49
CA GLU A 147 -6.22 -0.13 10.29
C GLU A 147 -5.24 -1.15 10.88
N LYS A 148 -5.50 -1.62 12.11
CA LYS A 148 -4.69 -2.68 12.74
C LYS A 148 -4.76 -3.99 11.96
N GLN A 149 -5.94 -4.35 11.46
CA GLN A 149 -6.09 -5.54 10.62
C GLN A 149 -5.35 -5.40 9.29
N SER A 150 -5.45 -4.24 8.64
CA SER A 150 -4.76 -3.97 7.37
C SER A 150 -3.25 -4.01 7.53
N THR A 151 -2.72 -3.41 8.61
CA THR A 151 -1.27 -3.43 8.89
C THR A 151 -0.77 -4.85 9.17
N LEU A 152 -1.53 -5.66 9.90
CA LEU A 152 -1.24 -7.08 10.09
C LEU A 152 -1.27 -7.85 8.76
N SER A 153 -2.28 -7.61 7.91
CA SER A 153 -2.37 -8.24 6.57
C SER A 153 -1.16 -7.90 5.71
N CYS A 154 -0.81 -6.61 5.59
CA CYS A 154 0.37 -6.19 4.82
C CYS A 154 1.66 -6.84 5.35
N SER A 155 1.81 -6.98 6.68
CA SER A 155 2.98 -7.65 7.27
C SER A 155 3.03 -9.15 6.94
N TYR A 156 1.86 -9.80 6.89
CA TYR A 156 1.74 -11.20 6.48
C TYR A 156 2.06 -11.37 5.01
N ASP A 157 1.51 -10.51 4.15
CA ASP A 157 1.77 -10.52 2.71
C ASP A 157 3.26 -10.32 2.42
N ALA A 158 3.92 -9.40 3.14
CA ALA A 158 5.37 -9.22 3.07
C ALA A 158 6.13 -10.48 3.52
N SER A 159 5.73 -11.10 4.64
CA SER A 159 6.36 -12.33 5.13
C SER A 159 6.19 -13.51 4.16
N VAL A 160 5.03 -13.61 3.49
CA VAL A 160 4.76 -14.61 2.47
C VAL A 160 5.58 -14.34 1.22
N ALA A 161 5.68 -13.08 0.79
CA ALA A 161 6.53 -12.69 -0.32
C ALA A 161 8.00 -13.04 -0.05
N ASP A 162 8.51 -12.75 1.15
CA ASP A 162 9.87 -13.10 1.57
C ASP A 162 10.08 -14.63 1.55
N ALA A 163 9.12 -15.41 2.04
CA ALA A 163 9.19 -16.86 2.02
C ALA A 163 9.18 -17.42 0.58
N LEU A 164 8.37 -16.84 -0.32
CA LEU A 164 8.35 -17.20 -1.73
C LEU A 164 9.69 -16.88 -2.41
N GLN A 165 10.25 -15.70 -2.13
CA GLN A 165 11.56 -15.31 -2.64
C GLN A 165 12.65 -16.30 -2.21
N LEU A 166 12.62 -16.78 -0.96
CA LEU A 166 13.55 -17.83 -0.50
C LEU A 166 13.42 -19.14 -1.29
N PHE A 167 12.23 -19.48 -1.79
CA PHE A 167 12.07 -20.66 -2.65
C PHE A 167 12.52 -20.41 -4.09
N GLU A 168 12.34 -19.20 -4.62
CA GLU A 168 12.80 -18.82 -5.95
C GLU A 168 14.34 -18.70 -6.02
N GLU A 169 14.97 -18.16 -4.99
CA GLU A 169 16.43 -18.02 -4.92
C GLU A 169 17.14 -19.33 -4.57
N ASN A 170 16.41 -20.32 -4.05
CA ASN A 170 17.00 -21.58 -3.64
C ASN A 170 17.15 -22.54 -4.84
N PRO A 171 18.39 -22.89 -5.23
CA PRO A 171 18.65 -23.80 -6.36
C PRO A 171 18.16 -25.24 -6.10
N VAL A 172 17.67 -25.53 -4.88
CA VAL A 172 17.12 -26.82 -4.51
C VAL A 172 15.97 -27.24 -5.43
N HIS A 173 15.14 -26.32 -5.94
CA HIS A 173 14.09 -26.68 -6.91
C HIS A 173 14.67 -27.19 -8.24
N ASP A 174 15.65 -26.48 -8.79
CA ASP A 174 16.36 -26.88 -10.00
C ASP A 174 17.12 -28.19 -9.82
N MET A 175 17.78 -28.36 -8.66
CA MET A 175 18.45 -29.60 -8.29
C MET A 175 17.47 -30.78 -8.21
N PHE A 176 16.29 -30.60 -7.60
CA PHE A 176 15.29 -31.67 -7.56
C PHE A 176 14.76 -32.03 -8.95
N GLN A 177 14.59 -31.04 -9.83
CA GLN A 177 14.18 -31.29 -11.21
C GLN A 177 15.27 -32.02 -12.00
N GLU A 178 16.53 -31.65 -11.81
CA GLU A 178 17.68 -32.29 -12.45
C GLU A 178 17.90 -33.73 -11.97
N ILE A 179 17.77 -33.99 -10.66
CA ILE A 179 17.79 -35.33 -10.06
C ILE A 179 16.67 -36.20 -10.64
N GLY A 180 15.46 -35.65 -10.78
CA GLY A 180 14.34 -36.35 -11.40
C GLY A 180 14.64 -36.77 -12.85
N LYS A 181 15.23 -35.87 -13.64
CA LYS A 181 15.65 -36.16 -15.02
C LYS A 181 16.75 -37.22 -15.08
N THR A 182 17.79 -37.09 -14.24
CA THR A 182 18.91 -38.05 -14.24
C THR A 182 18.48 -39.44 -13.76
N ALA A 183 17.55 -39.54 -12.80
CA ALA A 183 17.00 -40.82 -12.37
C ALA A 183 16.22 -41.52 -13.51
N LEU A 184 15.45 -40.77 -14.29
CA LEU A 184 14.74 -41.30 -15.46
C LEU A 184 15.71 -41.77 -16.56
N GLU A 185 16.77 -41.00 -16.83
CA GLU A 185 17.81 -41.40 -17.78
C GLU A 185 18.55 -42.66 -17.33
N LEU A 186 18.89 -42.75 -16.03
CA LEU A 186 19.53 -43.92 -15.45
C LEU A 186 18.63 -45.15 -15.63
N HIS A 187 17.35 -45.04 -15.30
CA HIS A 187 16.39 -46.12 -15.48
C HIS A 187 16.31 -46.57 -16.94
N HIS A 188 16.24 -45.62 -17.88
CA HIS A 188 16.22 -45.93 -19.31
C HIS A 188 17.49 -46.66 -19.77
N LYS A 189 18.68 -46.17 -19.40
CA LYS A 189 19.96 -46.82 -19.72
C LYS A 189 20.05 -48.21 -19.11
N MET A 190 19.57 -48.40 -17.89
CA MET A 190 19.59 -49.70 -17.22
C MET A 190 18.70 -50.73 -17.92
N VAL A 191 17.55 -50.30 -18.45
CA VAL A 191 16.69 -51.15 -19.30
C VAL A 191 17.37 -51.48 -20.62
N GLN A 192 18.00 -50.51 -21.28
CA GLN A 192 18.75 -50.74 -22.52
C GLN A 192 19.91 -51.72 -22.32
N VAL A 193 20.69 -51.58 -21.24
CA VAL A 193 21.80 -52.49 -20.92
C VAL A 193 21.27 -53.90 -20.67
N LYS A 194 20.17 -54.06 -19.93
CA LYS A 194 19.53 -55.38 -19.75
C LYS A 194 19.10 -56.00 -21.07
N MET A 195 18.55 -55.21 -21.99
CA MET A 195 18.12 -55.68 -23.31
C MET A 195 19.32 -56.09 -24.18
N LYS A 196 20.37 -55.27 -24.25
CA LYS A 196 21.61 -55.62 -24.95
C LYS A 196 22.25 -56.90 -24.40
N ARG A 197 22.32 -57.03 -23.07
CA ARG A 197 22.87 -58.23 -22.43
C ARG A 197 22.06 -59.48 -22.76
N TRP A 198 20.74 -59.36 -22.90
CA TRP A 198 19.87 -60.44 -23.36
C TRP A 198 20.10 -60.80 -24.84
N GLU A 199 20.25 -59.79 -25.70
CA GLU A 199 20.58 -59.99 -27.12
C GLU A 199 21.96 -60.64 -27.30
N ASP A 200 22.97 -60.21 -26.55
CA ASP A 200 24.33 -60.80 -26.58
C ASP A 200 24.31 -62.25 -26.09
N MET A 201 23.55 -62.55 -25.03
CA MET A 201 23.35 -63.93 -24.57
C MET A 201 22.66 -64.79 -25.61
N GLU A 202 21.66 -64.26 -26.32
CA GLU A 202 20.96 -65.00 -27.37
C GLU A 202 21.84 -65.17 -28.61
N GLN A 203 22.60 -64.15 -29.01
CA GLN A 203 23.61 -64.26 -30.07
C GLN A 203 24.71 -65.27 -29.72
N ALA A 204 25.17 -65.32 -28.48
CA ALA A 204 26.11 -66.34 -28.01
C ALA A 204 25.49 -67.76 -28.04
N ARG A 205 24.20 -67.89 -27.70
CA ARG A 205 23.43 -69.14 -27.86
C ARG A 205 23.34 -69.57 -29.32
N VAL A 206 22.98 -68.66 -30.21
CA VAL A 206 22.87 -68.91 -31.66
C VAL A 206 24.23 -69.23 -32.28
N ALA A 207 25.30 -68.53 -31.90
CA ALA A 207 26.67 -68.82 -32.33
C ALA A 207 27.15 -70.20 -31.84
N LYS A 208 26.77 -70.60 -30.62
CA LYS A 208 27.05 -71.95 -30.08
C LYS A 208 26.29 -73.06 -30.83
N ILE A 209 25.09 -72.76 -31.34
CA ILE A 209 24.32 -73.68 -32.19
C ILE A 209 24.93 -73.76 -33.59
N HIS A 210 25.38 -72.62 -34.16
CA HIS A 210 25.95 -72.57 -35.51
C HIS A 210 27.37 -73.15 -35.59
N ASN A 211 28.15 -73.09 -34.50
CA ASN A 211 29.48 -73.70 -34.37
C ASN A 211 29.45 -75.08 -33.68
N SER A 212 28.42 -75.89 -33.93
CA SER A 212 28.39 -77.28 -33.47
C SER A 212 29.23 -78.20 -34.37
N SER A 213 30.56 -78.08 -34.29
CA SER A 213 31.48 -79.18 -34.57
C SER A 213 32.81 -79.02 -33.82
N ARG A 214 32.76 -79.04 -32.48
CA ARG A 214 33.81 -79.61 -31.63
C ARG A 214 33.32 -79.72 -30.19
N GLU A 215 33.60 -80.85 -29.57
CA GLU A 215 33.11 -81.24 -28.24
C GLU A 215 33.78 -80.49 -27.07
N GLN A 216 32.94 -80.12 -26.09
CA GLN A 216 33.11 -80.09 -24.60
C GLN A 216 34.16 -79.15 -23.93
N PRO A 217 34.05 -78.79 -22.62
CA PRO A 217 33.17 -79.35 -21.57
C PRO A 217 32.34 -78.33 -20.75
N MET A 218 31.49 -78.91 -19.90
CA MET A 218 30.63 -78.29 -18.88
C MET A 218 31.43 -77.57 -17.79
N LEU A 219 31.10 -76.31 -17.53
CA LEU A 219 31.27 -75.65 -16.23
C LEU A 219 30.07 -74.71 -16.06
N HIS A 220 29.04 -75.21 -15.37
CA HIS A 220 28.00 -74.35 -14.83
C HIS A 220 28.51 -73.83 -13.49
N ASP A 221 29.00 -72.60 -13.50
CA ASP A 221 29.18 -71.82 -12.28
C ASP A 221 27.98 -70.86 -12.19
N THR A 222 27.02 -71.20 -11.33
CA THR A 222 25.94 -70.30 -10.91
C THR A 222 26.51 -69.28 -9.95
N GLY A 223 27.13 -68.25 -10.51
CA GLY A 223 27.60 -67.09 -9.77
C GLY A 223 27.49 -65.85 -10.65
N ILE A 224 26.94 -64.77 -10.10
CA ILE A 224 26.96 -63.45 -10.74
C ILE A 224 28.44 -63.04 -10.80
N SER A 225 29.13 -63.41 -11.89
CA SER A 225 30.47 -62.93 -12.18
C SER A 225 30.33 -61.58 -12.87
N ALA A 226 30.20 -60.52 -12.07
CA ALA A 226 30.45 -59.18 -12.56
C ALA A 226 31.93 -59.10 -12.92
N ARG A 227 32.22 -58.92 -14.20
CA ARG A 227 33.59 -58.74 -14.70
C ARG A 227 34.14 -57.44 -14.13
N LEU A 228 35.42 -57.44 -13.75
CA LEU A 228 36.07 -56.28 -13.12
C LEU A 228 35.98 -55.05 -14.05
N GLU A 229 36.02 -55.31 -15.36
CA GLU A 229 35.88 -54.31 -16.42
C GLU A 229 34.50 -53.62 -16.40
N ASP A 230 33.42 -54.36 -16.10
CA ASP A 230 32.06 -53.80 -16.01
C ASP A 230 31.93 -52.85 -14.80
N ILE A 231 32.65 -53.13 -13.71
CA ILE A 231 32.70 -52.29 -12.50
C ILE A 231 33.53 -51.02 -12.77
N GLU A 232 34.61 -51.17 -13.52
CA GLU A 232 35.51 -50.06 -13.88
C GLU A 232 34.86 -49.08 -14.85
N GLU A 233 34.04 -49.57 -15.79
CA GLU A 233 33.25 -48.74 -16.69
C GLU A 233 32.21 -47.90 -15.92
N VAL A 234 31.49 -48.50 -14.97
CA VAL A 234 30.52 -47.79 -14.12
C VAL A 234 31.21 -46.74 -13.24
N LEU A 235 32.39 -47.06 -12.69
CA LEU A 235 33.16 -46.12 -11.87
C LEU A 235 33.71 -44.95 -12.70
N SER A 236 34.09 -45.17 -13.96
CA SER A 236 34.57 -44.11 -14.85
C SER A 236 33.47 -43.09 -15.19
N ILE A 237 32.23 -43.55 -15.34
CA ILE A 237 31.06 -42.70 -15.60
C ILE A 237 30.75 -41.84 -14.38
N LEU A 238 30.82 -42.41 -13.17
CA LEU A 238 30.58 -41.70 -11.91
C LEU A 238 31.67 -40.66 -11.57
N ARG A 239 32.89 -40.83 -12.08
CA ARG A 239 34.02 -39.92 -11.82
C ARG A 239 34.10 -38.73 -12.80
N SER A 240 33.22 -38.68 -13.82
CA SER A 240 33.23 -37.68 -14.89
C SER A 240 32.18 -36.56 -14.77
N LYS A 241 31.55 -36.41 -13.60
CA LYS A 241 30.71 -35.26 -13.27
C LYS A 241 31.24 -34.57 -12.01
#